data_AF-A0A3E2HJ26-F1
#
_entry.id   AF-A0A3E2HJ26-F1
#
_cell.length_a   1.000
_cell.length_b   1.000
_cell.length_c   1.000
_cell.angle_alpha   90.00
_cell.angle_beta   90.00
_cell.angle_gamma   90.00
#
_symmetry.space_group_name_H-M   'P 1'
#
loop_
_entity.id
_entity.type
_entity.pdbx_description
1 polymer ?
#
loop_
_entity_poly.entity_id
_entity_poly.type
_entity_poly.pdbx_seq_one_letter_code
_entity_poly.pdbx_strand_id
1 'polypeptide(L)'
;MPHISLPPGAPGMVALRSYRPDVYQRLASLADLMLQQITPGSTITPGERELIASYVSSLNHCEYCCLSHGAVSAAHLQDRAVVDDVQQYSASSKVSAKVKALLEIAAVVQKSGSPDVTPEAIEAAKNEGATEMDIHDTVFIAAMFCMFNRYVDGLKTEMPSDIEAFIGRGGIIAENGYGQAPPASGVQGDKAR
;
A
#
# COMPACT_ATOMS: atom_id res chain seq x y z
N MET A 1 -4.76 -14.40 16.74
CA MET A 1 -4.29 -15.76 16.43
C MET A 1 -4.45 -16.04 14.94
N PRO A 2 -3.33 -16.18 14.24
CA PRO A 2 -3.26 -16.61 12.83
C PRO A 2 -3.91 -17.98 12.58
N HIS A 3 -4.33 -18.22 11.34
CA HIS A 3 -4.93 -19.49 10.92
C HIS A 3 -3.91 -20.62 10.71
N ILE A 4 -2.63 -20.28 10.63
CA ILE A 4 -1.51 -21.21 10.51
C ILE A 4 -0.42 -20.87 11.52
N SER A 5 0.48 -21.81 11.78
CA SER A 5 1.65 -21.56 12.63
C SER A 5 2.61 -20.58 11.94
N LEU A 6 2.63 -19.34 12.42
CA LEU A 6 3.58 -18.31 12.00
C LEU A 6 4.66 -18.11 13.06
N PRO A 7 5.88 -17.70 12.68
CA PRO A 7 6.92 -17.37 13.66
C PRO A 7 6.44 -16.29 14.65
N PRO A 8 6.67 -16.47 15.96
CA PRO A 8 6.24 -15.52 16.97
C PRO A 8 6.98 -14.18 16.85
N GLY A 9 6.33 -13.09 17.28
CA GLY A 9 6.96 -11.77 17.38
C GLY A 9 7.11 -11.00 16.06
N ALA A 10 6.50 -11.47 14.97
CA ALA A 10 6.47 -10.78 13.69
C ALA A 10 5.02 -10.47 13.28
N PRO A 11 4.64 -9.19 13.11
CA PRO A 11 3.29 -8.84 12.66
C PRO A 11 3.16 -8.81 11.14
N GLY A 12 1.94 -8.98 10.64
CA GLY A 12 1.57 -8.78 9.24
C GLY A 12 2.45 -9.50 8.22
N MET A 13 2.84 -8.76 7.18
CA MET A 13 3.69 -9.26 6.10
C MET A 13 5.08 -9.72 6.58
N VAL A 14 5.57 -9.27 7.74
CA VAL A 14 6.86 -9.70 8.31
C VAL A 14 6.79 -11.17 8.78
N ALA A 15 5.64 -11.59 9.31
CA ALA A 15 5.40 -12.98 9.67
C ALA A 15 5.47 -13.88 8.44
N LEU A 16 4.84 -13.43 7.36
CA LEU A 16 4.74 -14.14 6.09
C LEU A 16 6.10 -14.22 5.37
N ARG A 17 6.92 -13.17 5.49
CA ARG A 17 8.35 -13.21 5.08
C ARG A 17 9.10 -14.35 5.72
N SER A 18 8.95 -14.52 7.02
CA SER A 18 9.66 -15.55 7.77
C SER A 18 9.15 -16.95 7.44
N TYR A 19 7.85 -17.07 7.12
CA TYR A 19 7.21 -18.32 6.72
C TYR A 19 7.56 -18.75 5.29
N ARG A 20 7.58 -17.82 4.32
CA ARG A 20 7.91 -18.06 2.90
C ARG A 20 8.82 -16.95 2.35
N PRO A 21 10.12 -16.98 2.67
CA PRO A 21 11.05 -15.92 2.27
C PRO A 21 11.22 -15.83 0.75
N ASP A 22 11.13 -16.96 0.05
CA ASP A 22 11.19 -17.05 -1.41
C ASP A 22 10.02 -16.35 -2.11
N VAL A 23 8.81 -16.44 -1.54
CA VAL A 23 7.63 -15.71 -2.03
C VAL A 23 7.77 -14.25 -1.69
N TYR A 24 8.07 -13.93 -0.43
CA TYR A 24 8.19 -12.55 0.03
C TYR A 24 9.21 -11.76 -0.77
N GLN A 25 10.37 -12.33 -1.10
CA GLN A 25 11.38 -11.63 -1.89
C GLN A 25 10.81 -11.12 -3.22
N ARG A 26 10.00 -11.93 -3.91
CA ARG A 26 9.37 -11.54 -5.18
C ARG A 26 8.30 -10.48 -4.98
N LEU A 27 7.50 -10.61 -3.91
CA LEU A 27 6.47 -9.62 -3.59
C LEU A 27 7.08 -8.27 -3.20
N ALA A 28 8.17 -8.28 -2.42
CA ALA A 28 8.89 -7.09 -2.02
C ALA A 28 9.54 -6.40 -3.23
N SER A 29 10.16 -7.17 -4.13
CA SER A 29 10.71 -6.61 -5.39
C SER A 29 9.63 -6.03 -6.29
N LEU A 30 8.45 -6.66 -6.35
CA LEU A 30 7.31 -6.12 -7.09
C LEU A 30 6.77 -4.83 -6.45
N ALA A 31 6.64 -4.80 -5.12
CA ALA A 31 6.21 -3.61 -4.39
C ALA A 31 7.21 -2.45 -4.57
N ASP A 32 8.51 -2.72 -4.51
CA ASP A 32 9.56 -1.72 -4.74
C ASP A 32 9.49 -1.15 -6.17
N LEU A 33 9.37 -2.03 -7.17
CA LEU A 33 9.21 -1.63 -8.56
C LEU A 33 7.97 -0.74 -8.76
N MET A 34 6.82 -1.16 -8.22
CA MET A 34 5.57 -0.47 -8.46
C MET A 34 5.42 0.81 -7.63
N LEU A 35 5.91 0.85 -6.40
CA LEU A 35 5.62 1.93 -5.46
C LEU A 35 6.76 2.95 -5.31
N GLN A 36 8.01 2.54 -5.49
CA GLN A 36 9.17 3.37 -5.16
C GLN A 36 9.98 3.76 -6.41
N GLN A 37 10.08 2.88 -7.40
CA GLN A 37 10.90 3.16 -8.58
C GLN A 37 10.21 4.10 -9.58
N ILE A 38 11.01 4.94 -10.22
CA ILE A 38 10.56 5.82 -11.30
C ILE A 38 10.24 4.96 -12.53
N THR A 39 8.98 5.00 -12.97
CA THR A 39 8.51 4.29 -14.17
C THR A 39 8.42 5.26 -15.33
N PRO A 40 9.11 5.03 -16.46
CA PRO A 40 8.98 5.88 -17.65
C PRO A 40 7.51 6.02 -18.09
N GLY A 41 7.06 7.25 -18.28
CA GLY A 41 5.69 7.57 -18.69
C GLY A 41 4.68 7.70 -17.53
N SER A 42 5.02 7.20 -16.34
CA SER A 42 4.24 7.42 -15.12
C SER A 42 4.58 8.80 -14.56
N THR A 43 3.56 9.56 -14.21
CA THR A 43 3.63 10.91 -13.65
C THR A 43 3.06 10.99 -12.23
N ILE A 44 2.53 9.89 -11.69
CA ILE A 44 2.22 9.76 -10.26
C ILE A 44 3.50 9.46 -9.46
N THR A 45 3.67 10.21 -8.37
CA THR A 45 4.82 10.13 -7.47
C THR A 45 4.78 8.88 -6.59
N PRO A 46 5.90 8.45 -5.99
CA PRO A 46 5.90 7.39 -4.98
C PRO A 46 4.89 7.63 -3.85
N GLY A 47 4.74 8.87 -3.38
CA GLY A 47 3.76 9.22 -2.36
C GLY A 47 2.31 9.00 -2.80
N GLU A 48 1.96 9.34 -4.04
CA GLU A 48 0.62 9.10 -4.61
C GLU A 48 0.36 7.62 -4.89
N ARG A 49 1.39 6.85 -5.28
CA ARG A 49 1.29 5.39 -5.47
C ARG A 49 1.03 4.68 -4.15
N GLU A 50 1.76 5.05 -3.10
CA GLU A 50 1.54 4.57 -1.73
C GLU A 50 0.18 5.03 -1.17
N LEU A 51 -0.31 6.21 -1.59
CA LEU A 51 -1.64 6.69 -1.24
C LEU A 51 -2.74 5.82 -1.84
N ILE A 52 -2.63 5.44 -3.13
CA ILE A 52 -3.55 4.51 -3.79
C ILE A 52 -3.55 3.15 -3.07
N ALA A 53 -2.36 2.63 -2.75
CA ALA A 53 -2.20 1.39 -1.99
C ALA A 53 -2.89 1.43 -0.62
N SER A 54 -2.68 2.52 0.13
CA SER A 54 -3.28 2.74 1.44
C SER A 54 -4.80 2.88 1.36
N TYR A 55 -5.31 3.62 0.38
CA TYR A 55 -6.75 3.79 0.13
C TYR A 55 -7.45 2.47 -0.22
N VAL A 56 -6.88 1.68 -1.14
CA VAL A 56 -7.43 0.35 -1.46
C VAL A 56 -7.42 -0.56 -0.23
N SER A 57 -6.39 -0.46 0.61
CA SER A 57 -6.32 -1.21 1.86
C SER A 57 -7.36 -0.77 2.89
N SER A 58 -7.70 0.53 2.95
CA SER A 58 -8.78 1.02 3.82
C SER A 58 -10.14 0.49 3.36
N LEU A 59 -10.41 0.46 2.05
CA LEU A 59 -11.62 -0.12 1.46
C LEU A 59 -11.73 -1.64 1.69
N ASN A 60 -10.60 -2.34 1.75
CA ASN A 60 -10.54 -3.77 2.09
C ASN A 60 -10.58 -4.05 3.60
N HIS A 61 -10.57 -3.01 4.45
CA HIS A 61 -10.45 -3.12 5.91
C HIS A 61 -9.18 -3.86 6.39
N CYS A 62 -8.12 -3.84 5.59
CA CYS A 62 -6.82 -4.41 5.97
C CYS A 62 -6.01 -3.37 6.73
N GLU A 63 -6.15 -3.35 8.06
CA GLU A 63 -5.55 -2.34 8.94
C GLU A 63 -4.01 -2.30 8.82
N TYR A 64 -3.35 -3.47 8.77
CA TYR A 64 -1.90 -3.55 8.62
C TYR A 64 -1.40 -2.84 7.37
N CYS A 65 -2.00 -3.14 6.21
CA CYS A 65 -1.60 -2.55 4.94
C CYS A 65 -2.01 -1.07 4.86
N CYS A 66 -3.20 -0.72 5.35
CA CYS A 66 -3.68 0.66 5.40
C CYS A 66 -2.70 1.56 6.14
N LEU A 67 -2.32 1.18 7.36
CA LEU A 67 -1.42 1.95 8.22
C LEU A 67 0.03 1.91 7.70
N SER A 68 0.54 0.74 7.29
CA SER A 68 1.93 0.65 6.80
C SER A 68 2.14 1.50 5.55
N HIS A 69 1.26 1.43 4.56
CA HIS A 69 1.42 2.18 3.31
C HIS A 69 0.99 3.64 3.47
N GLY A 70 0.05 3.93 4.36
CA GLY A 70 -0.29 5.30 4.74
C GLY A 70 0.89 6.03 5.38
N ALA A 71 1.68 5.35 6.21
CA ALA A 71 2.90 5.92 6.78
C ALA A 71 3.99 6.20 5.72
N VAL A 72 4.18 5.31 4.73
CA VAL A 72 5.12 5.55 3.62
C VAL A 72 4.63 6.71 2.74
N SER A 73 3.33 6.76 2.43
CA SER A 73 2.73 7.86 1.68
C SER A 73 2.93 9.19 2.40
N ALA A 74 2.64 9.25 3.70
CA ALA A 74 2.83 10.45 4.51
C ALA A 74 4.30 10.89 4.56
N ALA A 75 5.25 9.95 4.59
CA ALA A 75 6.67 10.24 4.53
C ALA A 75 7.10 10.83 3.17
N HIS A 76 6.52 10.38 2.06
CA HIS A 76 6.78 10.98 0.74
C HIS A 76 6.11 12.34 0.56
N LEU A 77 4.84 12.45 0.96
CA LEU A 77 4.04 13.66 0.79
C LEU A 77 4.36 14.76 1.82
N GLN A 78 5.01 14.39 2.93
CA GLN A 78 5.22 15.26 4.09
C GLN A 78 3.91 15.84 4.64
N ASP A 79 2.80 15.14 4.43
CA ASP A 79 1.45 15.55 4.86
C ASP A 79 0.62 14.33 5.23
N ARG A 80 0.51 14.06 6.53
CA ARG A 80 -0.31 12.96 7.06
C ARG A 80 -1.80 13.23 6.92
N ALA A 81 -2.24 14.48 6.98
CA ALA A 81 -3.65 14.83 6.92
C ALA A 81 -4.26 14.49 5.55
N VAL A 82 -3.49 14.68 4.48
CA VAL A 82 -3.91 14.24 3.13
C VAL A 82 -4.17 12.73 3.08
N VAL A 83 -3.31 11.93 3.70
CA VAL A 83 -3.47 10.47 3.74
C VAL A 83 -4.72 10.08 4.52
N ASP A 84 -4.92 10.64 5.71
CA ASP A 84 -6.07 10.34 6.56
C ASP A 84 -7.39 10.76 5.87
N ASP A 85 -7.41 11.94 5.22
CA ASP A 85 -8.57 12.42 4.47
C ASP A 85 -8.91 11.47 3.30
N VAL A 86 -7.91 10.99 2.57
CA VAL A 86 -8.12 10.08 1.44
C VAL A 86 -8.58 8.69 1.89
N GLN A 87 -8.03 8.15 2.98
CA GLN A 87 -8.46 6.87 3.55
C GLN A 87 -9.96 6.87 3.92
N GLN A 88 -10.50 8.05 4.27
CA GLN A 88 -11.91 8.28 4.58
C GLN A 88 -12.74 8.76 3.38
N TYR A 89 -12.12 8.88 2.20
CA TYR A 89 -12.70 9.48 1.01
C TYR A 89 -13.34 10.87 1.28
N SER A 90 -12.64 11.69 2.07
CA SER A 90 -13.11 13.03 2.43
C SER A 90 -13.07 13.97 1.23
N ALA A 91 -14.15 14.73 1.06
CA ALA A 91 -14.22 15.82 0.08
C ALA A 91 -13.22 16.95 0.36
N SER A 92 -12.64 17.02 1.57
CA SER A 92 -11.59 17.98 1.94
C SER A 92 -10.19 17.58 1.49
N SER A 93 -10.00 16.36 0.99
CA SER A 93 -8.69 15.85 0.60
C SER A 93 -8.01 16.77 -0.40
N LYS A 94 -6.80 17.23 -0.08
CA LYS A 94 -6.01 18.16 -0.90
C LYS A 94 -5.17 17.43 -1.96
N VAL A 95 -5.76 16.44 -2.62
CA VAL A 95 -5.14 15.76 -3.76
C VAL A 95 -5.51 16.45 -5.06
N SER A 96 -4.69 16.26 -6.10
CA SER A 96 -5.01 16.78 -7.44
C SER A 96 -6.25 16.09 -8.01
N ALA A 97 -6.94 16.74 -8.94
CA ALA A 97 -8.08 16.16 -9.65
C ALA A 97 -7.69 14.85 -10.39
N LYS A 98 -6.47 14.80 -10.94
CA LYS A 98 -5.86 13.60 -11.50
C LYS A 98 -5.83 12.44 -10.49
N VAL A 99 -5.24 12.67 -9.31
CA VAL A 99 -5.15 11.63 -8.26
C VAL A 99 -6.53 11.22 -7.79
N LYS A 100 -7.47 12.16 -7.65
CA LYS A 100 -8.86 11.83 -7.29
C LYS A 100 -9.51 10.89 -8.30
N ALA A 101 -9.39 11.17 -9.60
CA ALA A 101 -9.91 10.30 -10.66
C ALA A 101 -9.23 8.91 -10.65
N LEU A 102 -7.93 8.85 -10.38
CA LEU A 102 -7.22 7.57 -10.23
C LEU A 102 -7.68 6.79 -8.99
N LEU A 103 -7.95 7.44 -7.85
CA LEU A 103 -8.49 6.80 -6.66
C LEU A 103 -9.90 6.24 -6.92
N GLU A 104 -10.73 6.93 -7.71
CA GLU A 104 -12.04 6.42 -8.15
C GLU A 104 -11.88 5.14 -8.97
N ILE A 105 -10.95 5.10 -9.93
CA ILE A 105 -10.63 3.88 -10.70
C ILE A 105 -10.15 2.77 -9.74
N ALA A 106 -9.25 3.07 -8.81
CA ALA A 106 -8.73 2.10 -7.84
C ALA A 106 -9.84 1.51 -6.95
N ALA A 107 -10.82 2.31 -6.53
CA ALA A 107 -11.97 1.84 -5.76
C ALA A 107 -12.87 0.88 -6.54
N VAL A 108 -13.00 1.09 -7.86
CA VAL A 108 -13.72 0.14 -8.74
C VAL A 108 -12.93 -1.16 -8.88
N VAL A 109 -11.62 -1.06 -9.16
CA VAL A 109 -10.71 -2.22 -9.28
C VAL A 109 -10.67 -3.05 -7.98
N GLN A 110 -10.80 -2.38 -6.83
CA GLN A 110 -10.83 -3.06 -5.54
C GLN A 110 -12.03 -4.04 -5.42
N LYS A 111 -13.17 -3.70 -6.04
CA LYS A 111 -14.39 -4.52 -6.00
C LYS A 111 -14.50 -5.50 -7.17
N SER A 112 -14.05 -5.10 -8.36
CA SER A 112 -14.32 -5.78 -9.62
C SER A 112 -13.26 -5.41 -10.69
N GLY A 113 -13.54 -5.70 -11.96
CA GLY A 113 -12.75 -5.27 -13.11
C GLY A 113 -13.68 -4.85 -14.25
N SER A 114 -13.58 -5.53 -15.39
CA SER A 114 -14.59 -5.40 -16.44
C SER A 114 -15.92 -6.03 -16.00
N PRO A 115 -17.09 -5.41 -16.28
CA PRO A 115 -17.28 -4.19 -17.08
C PRO A 115 -17.29 -2.88 -16.27
N ASP A 116 -17.04 -2.94 -14.95
CA ASP A 116 -17.25 -1.81 -14.04
C ASP A 116 -16.19 -0.71 -14.16
N VAL A 117 -14.95 -1.06 -14.55
CA VAL A 117 -13.96 -0.08 -14.98
C VAL A 117 -14.33 0.38 -16.39
N THR A 118 -15.12 1.45 -16.46
CA THR A 118 -15.72 1.91 -17.73
C THR A 118 -14.78 2.80 -18.54
N PRO A 119 -14.95 2.88 -19.88
CA PRO A 119 -14.23 3.83 -20.72
C PRO A 119 -14.38 5.29 -20.26
N GLU A 120 -15.55 5.66 -19.73
CA GLU A 120 -15.82 7.02 -19.26
C GLU A 120 -14.96 7.39 -18.03
N ALA A 121 -14.75 6.45 -17.11
CA ALA A 121 -13.85 6.67 -15.96
C ALA A 121 -12.40 6.85 -16.41
N ILE A 122 -11.96 6.07 -17.42
CA ILE A 122 -10.62 6.17 -18.01
C ILE A 122 -10.43 7.53 -18.70
N GLU A 123 -11.40 7.96 -19.51
CA GLU A 123 -11.33 9.26 -20.19
C GLU A 123 -11.44 10.43 -19.21
N ALA A 124 -12.22 10.31 -18.13
CA ALA A 124 -12.25 11.31 -17.07
C ALA A 124 -10.87 11.50 -16.42
N ALA A 125 -10.16 10.41 -16.11
CA ALA A 125 -8.80 10.51 -15.58
C ALA A 125 -7.83 11.15 -16.59
N LYS A 126 -7.91 10.80 -17.88
CA LYS A 126 -7.07 11.40 -18.94
C LYS A 126 -7.34 12.89 -19.12
N ASN A 127 -8.60 13.33 -19.01
CA ASN A 127 -8.97 14.74 -19.08
C ASN A 127 -8.34 15.57 -17.94
N GLU A 128 -8.08 14.95 -16.79
CA GLU A 128 -7.33 15.54 -15.67
C GLU A 128 -5.79 15.38 -15.81
N GLY A 129 -5.33 14.86 -16.95
CA GLY A 129 -3.91 14.72 -17.28
C GLY A 129 -3.27 13.40 -16.85
N ALA A 130 -4.04 12.37 -16.50
CA ALA A 130 -3.49 11.03 -16.29
C ALA A 130 -2.94 10.45 -17.59
N THR A 131 -1.70 9.94 -17.53
CA THR A 131 -1.13 9.19 -18.66
C THR A 131 -1.67 7.76 -18.68
N GLU A 132 -1.50 7.05 -19.81
CA GLU A 132 -1.81 5.62 -19.87
C GLU A 132 -1.02 4.82 -18.83
N MET A 133 0.21 5.25 -18.53
CA MET A 133 1.02 4.62 -17.50
C MET A 133 0.52 4.91 -16.09
N ASP A 134 0.01 6.12 -15.81
CA ASP A 134 -0.62 6.42 -14.51
C ASP A 134 -1.82 5.51 -14.25
N ILE A 135 -2.64 5.31 -15.28
CA ILE A 135 -3.82 4.46 -15.24
C ILE A 135 -3.42 3.00 -15.07
N HIS A 136 -2.43 2.53 -15.83
CA HIS A 136 -1.86 1.19 -15.69
C HIS A 136 -1.36 0.95 -14.25
N ASP A 137 -0.50 1.84 -13.74
CA ASP A 137 0.08 1.72 -12.41
C ASP A 137 -1.02 1.73 -11.34
N THR A 138 -2.03 2.61 -11.49
CA THR A 138 -3.18 2.67 -10.57
C THR A 138 -3.96 1.36 -10.52
N VAL A 139 -4.33 0.81 -11.69
CA VAL A 139 -5.07 -0.45 -11.78
C VAL A 139 -4.23 -1.60 -11.21
N PHE A 140 -2.95 -1.66 -11.55
CA PHE A 140 -2.06 -2.73 -11.10
C PHE A 140 -1.79 -2.66 -9.59
N ILE A 141 -1.56 -1.46 -9.04
CA ILE A 141 -1.41 -1.23 -7.61
C ILE A 141 -2.69 -1.66 -6.89
N ALA A 142 -3.87 -1.24 -7.35
CA ALA A 142 -5.13 -1.63 -6.72
C ALA A 142 -5.32 -3.16 -6.69
N ALA A 143 -5.05 -3.85 -7.81
CA ALA A 143 -5.12 -5.31 -7.89
C ALA A 143 -4.09 -5.99 -6.96
N MET A 144 -2.85 -5.48 -6.93
CA MET A 144 -1.78 -5.98 -6.08
C MET A 144 -2.13 -5.83 -4.59
N PHE A 145 -2.71 -4.71 -4.18
CA PHE A 145 -3.12 -4.50 -2.79
C PHE A 145 -4.33 -5.34 -2.41
N CYS A 146 -5.27 -5.55 -3.33
CA CYS A 146 -6.29 -6.57 -3.18
C CYS A 146 -5.72 -7.97 -2.87
N MET A 147 -4.62 -8.36 -3.53
CA MET A 147 -3.92 -9.61 -3.24
C MET A 147 -3.19 -9.56 -1.88
N PHE A 148 -2.42 -8.50 -1.61
CA PHE A 148 -1.68 -8.37 -0.35
C PHE A 148 -2.58 -8.31 0.87
N ASN A 149 -3.66 -7.53 0.82
CA ASN A 149 -4.64 -7.42 1.89
C ASN A 149 -5.25 -8.78 2.22
N ARG A 150 -5.70 -9.52 1.19
CA ARG A 150 -6.28 -10.85 1.36
C ARG A 150 -5.25 -11.88 1.83
N TYR A 151 -3.97 -11.71 1.50
CA TYR A 151 -2.92 -12.60 2.00
C TYR A 151 -2.64 -12.38 3.50
N VAL A 152 -2.59 -11.12 3.93
CA VAL A 152 -2.41 -10.71 5.33
C VAL A 152 -3.63 -11.09 6.18
N ASP A 153 -4.81 -10.61 5.80
CA ASP A 153 -6.04 -10.82 6.57
C ASP A 153 -6.57 -12.25 6.46
N GLY A 154 -6.44 -12.87 5.28
CA GLY A 154 -6.88 -14.25 5.05
C GLY A 154 -6.10 -15.28 5.86
N LEU A 155 -4.89 -14.95 6.31
CA LEU A 155 -4.12 -15.75 7.27
C LEU A 155 -4.24 -15.24 8.72
N LYS A 156 -4.97 -14.14 8.94
CA LYS A 156 -5.19 -13.50 10.23
C LYS A 156 -3.88 -13.18 10.96
N THR A 157 -2.91 -12.64 10.22
CA THR A 157 -1.65 -12.19 10.79
C THR A 157 -1.89 -11.14 11.87
N GLU A 158 -0.98 -11.05 12.85
CA GLU A 158 -1.15 -10.14 13.97
C GLU A 158 -0.74 -8.71 13.62
N MET A 159 -1.36 -7.72 14.28
CA MET A 159 -0.94 -6.33 14.23
C MET A 159 0.26 -6.11 15.17
N PRO A 160 1.18 -5.16 14.86
CA PRO A 160 2.17 -4.73 15.83
C PRO A 160 1.48 -4.15 17.08
N SER A 161 2.07 -4.37 18.25
CA SER A 161 1.61 -3.75 19.51
C SER A 161 1.84 -2.24 19.56
N ASP A 162 2.87 -1.76 18.86
CA ASP A 162 3.18 -0.35 18.67
C ASP A 162 2.86 0.06 17.23
N ILE A 163 1.71 0.73 17.05
CA ILE A 163 1.26 1.20 15.74
C ILE A 163 2.12 2.38 15.26
N GLU A 164 2.72 3.16 16.16
CA GLU A 164 3.60 4.28 15.81
C GLU A 164 4.89 3.80 15.14
N ALA A 165 5.25 2.52 15.32
CA ALA A 165 6.36 1.90 14.60
C ALA A 165 6.19 1.95 13.07
N PHE A 166 4.96 2.09 12.55
CA PHE A 166 4.75 2.30 11.11
C PHE A 166 5.29 3.64 10.64
N ILE A 167 5.27 4.70 11.45
CA ILE A 167 5.76 6.04 11.06
C ILE A 167 7.27 5.99 10.81
N GLY A 168 8.03 5.49 11.79
CA GLY A 168 9.49 5.38 11.67
C GLY A 168 9.88 4.46 10.51
N ARG A 169 9.20 3.33 10.35
CA ARG A 169 9.42 2.41 9.23
C ARG A 169 9.05 3.03 7.87
N GLY A 170 7.98 3.82 7.84
CA GLY A 170 7.50 4.53 6.65
C GLY A 170 8.57 5.45 6.10
N GLY A 171 9.24 6.23 6.96
CA GLY A 171 10.39 7.06 6.58
C GLY A 171 11.55 6.26 5.98
N ILE A 172 11.89 5.11 6.57
CA ILE A 172 12.98 4.27 6.06
C ILE A 172 12.64 3.71 4.67
N ILE A 173 11.40 3.26 4.46
CA ILE A 173 10.95 2.76 3.14
C ILE A 173 10.92 3.88 2.11
N ALA A 174 10.42 5.06 2.47
CA ALA A 174 10.37 6.20 1.56
C ALA A 174 11.76 6.61 1.07
N GLU A 175 12.78 6.50 1.93
CA GLU A 175 14.16 6.83 1.58
C GLU A 175 14.90 5.67 0.86
N ASN A 176 14.68 4.42 1.27
CA ASN A 176 15.54 3.28 0.89
C ASN A 176 14.83 2.15 0.14
N GLY A 177 13.52 2.26 -0.10
CA GLY A 177 12.70 1.21 -0.69
C GLY A 177 12.40 0.03 0.23
N TYR A 178 11.70 -0.97 -0.29
CA TYR A 178 11.23 -2.12 0.50
C TYR A 178 12.33 -3.13 0.83
N GLY A 179 13.43 -3.14 0.06
CA GLY A 179 14.53 -4.09 0.21
C GLY A 179 15.44 -3.86 1.43
N GLN A 180 15.44 -2.64 1.99
CA GLN A 180 16.35 -2.23 3.07
C GLN A 180 15.63 -1.93 4.40
N ALA A 181 14.29 -1.96 4.41
CA ALA A 181 13.53 -1.58 5.59
C ALA A 181 13.53 -2.68 6.67
N PRO A 182 13.89 -2.36 7.93
CA PRO A 182 13.77 -3.30 9.04
C PRO A 182 12.29 -3.67 9.28
N PRO A 183 12.00 -4.82 9.92
CA PRO A 183 10.63 -5.18 10.29
C PRO A 183 10.03 -4.12 11.23
N ALA A 184 8.71 -3.88 11.13
CA ALA A 184 7.99 -3.07 12.12
C ALA A 184 8.13 -3.76 13.48
N SER A 185 8.81 -3.11 14.42
CA SER A 185 9.19 -3.72 15.69
C SER A 185 7.96 -4.00 16.55
N GLY A 186 7.86 -5.24 17.05
CA GLY A 186 6.96 -5.67 18.11
C GLY A 186 7.76 -6.47 19.15
N VAL A 187 8.52 -5.75 19.97
CA VAL A 187 9.28 -6.19 21.18
C VAL A 187 10.54 -7.04 20.95
N GLN A 188 11.54 -6.71 21.77
CA GLN A 188 12.91 -7.21 21.86
C GLN A 188 13.05 -8.72 21.64
N GLY A 189 13.98 -9.08 20.76
CA GLY A 189 14.55 -10.41 20.77
C GLY A 189 15.21 -10.67 22.11
N ASP A 190 14.55 -11.47 22.94
CA ASP A 190 15.24 -12.09 24.06
C ASP A 190 16.19 -13.12 23.46
N LYS A 191 17.49 -12.78 23.47
CA LYS A 191 18.55 -13.73 23.15
C LYS A 191 18.58 -14.76 24.28
N ALA A 192 17.80 -15.83 24.15
CA ALA A 192 17.99 -17.00 24.98
C ALA A 192 19.27 -17.72 24.54
N ARG A 193 20.26 -17.67 25.44
CA ARG A 193 21.40 -18.58 25.55
C ARG A 193 20.95 -20.03 25.66
#